data_AF-A0A2V9PGA8-F1
#
_entry.id   AF-A0A2V9PGA8-F1
#
_cell.length_a   1.000
_cell.length_b   1.000
_cell.length_c   1.000
_cell.angle_alpha   90.00
_cell.angle_beta   90.00
_cell.angle_gamma   90.00
#
_symmetry.space_group_name_H-M   'P 1'
#
loop_
_entity.id
_entity.type
_entity.pdbx_description
1 polymer ?
#
loop_
_entity_poly.entity_id
_entity_poly.type
_entity_poly.pdbx_seq_one_letter_code
_entity_poly.pdbx_strand_id
1 'polypeptide(L)'
;FYTDTPQGHRTQLKGIADREIWHMEVNPPYTVAEVAALTAFSERTVIKMFENEKGVLIYEVPRLRKRASYRTIRIPRHVYERVIRRIAVQ
;
A
#
# COMPACT_ATOMS: atom_id res chain seq x y z
N PHE A 1 37.49 7.49 -11.86
CA PHE A 1 38.79 7.49 -12.55
C PHE A 1 38.85 6.24 -13.43
N TYR A 2 39.02 6.43 -14.74
CA TYR A 2 39.16 5.35 -15.71
C TYR A 2 40.64 4.97 -15.82
N THR A 3 40.97 3.68 -15.73
CA THR A 3 42.25 3.14 -16.19
C THR A 3 41.95 2.16 -17.30
N ASP A 4 42.44 2.46 -18.51
CA ASP A 4 42.44 1.53 -19.63
C ASP A 4 43.31 0.31 -19.28
N THR A 5 42.73 -0.88 -19.38
CA THR A 5 43.47 -2.14 -19.44
C THR A 5 43.09 -2.81 -20.77
N PRO A 6 44.06 -3.20 -21.61
CA PRO A 6 43.77 -3.82 -22.89
C PRO A 6 43.29 -5.26 -22.65
N GLN A 7 42.23 -5.64 -23.36
CA GLN A 7 41.47 -6.89 -23.27
C GLN A 7 40.26 -6.82 -22.32
N GLY A 8 39.12 -6.59 -22.95
CA GLY A 8 37.82 -6.49 -22.33
C GLY A 8 37.39 -7.80 -21.67
N HIS A 9 37.41 -7.80 -20.34
CA HIS A 9 36.38 -8.42 -19.55
C HIS A 9 35.96 -7.40 -18.49
N ARG A 10 34.72 -6.91 -18.60
CA ARG A 10 34.10 -5.97 -17.66
C ARG A 10 34.06 -6.62 -16.27
N THR A 11 35.08 -6.38 -15.46
CA THR A 11 35.04 -6.70 -14.03
C THR A 11 34.30 -5.55 -13.36
N GLN A 12 32.99 -5.66 -13.31
CA GLN A 12 32.16 -4.74 -12.54
C GLN A 12 32.38 -5.10 -11.06
N LEU A 13 33.13 -4.26 -10.35
CA LEU A 13 33.22 -4.28 -8.90
C LEU A 13 31.80 -4.13 -8.35
N LYS A 14 31.19 -5.27 -8.01
CA LYS A 14 29.85 -5.36 -7.44
C LYS A 14 29.94 -4.87 -6.01
N GLY A 15 29.71 -3.55 -5.86
CA GLY A 15 29.65 -2.89 -4.58
C GLY A 15 28.68 -3.62 -3.66
N ILE A 16 29.15 -3.90 -2.45
CA ILE A 16 28.39 -4.52 -1.36
C ILE A 16 27.09 -3.73 -1.06
N ALA A 17 27.01 -2.47 -1.50
CA ALA A 17 25.87 -1.56 -1.36
C ALA A 17 24.60 -1.94 -2.16
N ASP A 18 24.68 -2.71 -3.24
CA ASP A 18 23.49 -3.02 -4.06
C ASP A 18 22.59 -4.12 -3.47
N ARG A 19 23.09 -4.90 -2.50
CA ARG A 19 22.34 -6.03 -1.92
C ARG A 19 21.40 -5.65 -0.79
N GLU A 20 21.56 -4.48 -0.19
CA GLU A 20 20.84 -4.13 1.06
C GLU A 20 19.64 -3.20 0.86
N ILE A 21 19.45 -2.60 -0.32
CA ILE A 21 18.48 -1.50 -0.48
C ILE A 21 17.06 -1.93 -0.92
N TRP A 22 16.80 -3.18 -1.30
CA TRP A 22 15.50 -3.52 -1.93
C TRP A 22 14.62 -4.57 -1.24
N HIS A 23 14.82 -4.80 0.07
CA HIS A 23 13.78 -5.40 0.92
C HIS A 23 13.03 -4.32 1.71
N MET A 24 12.59 -3.25 1.04
CA MET A 24 11.41 -2.54 1.54
C MET A 24 10.25 -3.51 1.35
N GLU A 25 9.85 -4.18 2.42
CA GLU A 25 8.67 -5.03 2.43
C GLU A 25 7.45 -4.14 2.12
N VAL A 26 7.10 -4.03 0.84
CA VAL A 26 5.93 -3.28 0.39
C VAL A 26 4.72 -4.07 0.83
N ASN A 27 4.21 -3.76 2.02
CA ASN A 27 3.00 -4.40 2.52
C ASN A 27 1.80 -3.86 1.73
N PRO A 28 1.12 -4.70 0.92
CA PRO A 28 -0.01 -4.23 0.13
C PRO A 28 -1.11 -3.68 1.05
N PRO A 29 -1.82 -2.62 0.62
CA PRO A 29 -2.92 -2.09 1.41
C PRO A 29 -4.09 -3.08 1.43
N TYR A 30 -4.74 -3.19 2.59
CA TYR A 30 -5.91 -4.04 2.78
C TYR A 30 -7.08 -3.58 1.93
N THR A 31 -7.91 -4.54 1.52
CA THR A 31 -9.25 -4.33 0.97
C THR A 31 -10.26 -4.18 2.10
N VAL A 32 -11.45 -3.68 1.77
CA VAL A 32 -12.58 -3.60 2.72
C VAL A 32 -12.96 -4.99 3.25
N ALA A 33 -12.99 -5.99 2.37
CA ALA A 33 -13.34 -7.36 2.75
C ALA A 33 -12.33 -7.99 3.73
N GLU A 34 -11.03 -7.76 3.52
CA GLU A 34 -10.00 -8.23 4.45
C GLU A 34 -10.14 -7.57 5.83
N VAL A 35 -10.37 -6.26 5.88
CA VAL A 35 -10.60 -5.56 7.16
C VAL A 35 -11.89 -6.01 7.84
N ALA A 36 -12.95 -6.28 7.06
CA ALA A 36 -14.20 -6.83 7.57
C ALA A 36 -13.98 -8.20 8.24
N ALA A 37 -13.21 -9.09 7.58
CA ALA A 37 -12.83 -10.38 8.14
C ALA A 37 -11.97 -10.24 9.41
N LEU A 38 -11.01 -9.31 9.43
CA LEU A 38 -10.12 -9.08 10.59
C LEU A 38 -10.85 -8.50 11.81
N THR A 39 -11.94 -7.76 11.60
CA THR A 39 -12.65 -7.02 12.67
C THR A 39 -14.02 -7.60 13.02
N ALA A 40 -14.48 -8.62 12.27
CA ALA A 40 -15.84 -9.16 12.32
C ALA A 40 -16.94 -8.11 12.06
N PHE A 41 -16.62 -6.99 11.43
CA PHE A 41 -17.58 -5.97 11.02
C PHE A 41 -18.11 -6.22 9.61
N SER A 42 -19.31 -5.72 9.32
CA SER A 42 -19.81 -5.68 7.94
C SER A 42 -18.93 -4.79 7.07
N GLU A 43 -18.77 -5.13 5.78
CA GLU A 43 -18.06 -4.28 4.82
C GLU A 43 -18.61 -2.85 4.79
N ARG A 44 -19.92 -2.68 4.93
CA ARG A 44 -20.57 -1.36 5.00
C ARG A 44 -20.09 -0.55 6.21
N THR A 45 -19.92 -1.19 7.36
CA THR A 45 -19.37 -0.54 8.56
C THR A 45 -17.92 -0.15 8.33
N VAL A 46 -17.11 -1.05 7.76
CA VAL A 46 -15.70 -0.77 7.42
C VAL A 46 -15.59 0.41 6.44
N ILE A 47 -16.42 0.46 5.39
CA ILE A 47 -16.44 1.61 4.46
C ILE A 47 -16.67 2.91 5.22
N LYS A 48 -17.69 2.98 6.09
CA LYS A 48 -17.98 4.19 6.88
C LYS A 48 -16.85 4.58 7.84
N MET A 49 -16.19 3.59 8.44
CA MET A 49 -15.08 3.82 9.35
C MET A 49 -13.86 4.41 8.64
N PHE A 50 -13.58 3.98 7.41
CA PHE A 50 -12.34 4.32 6.71
C PHE A 50 -12.50 5.37 5.61
N GLU A 51 -13.70 5.63 5.09
CA GLU A 51 -13.88 6.52 3.93
C GLU A 51 -13.46 7.97 4.15
N ASN A 52 -13.44 8.42 5.41
CA ASN A 52 -13.02 9.77 5.81
C ASN A 52 -11.66 9.77 6.53
N GLU A 53 -10.98 8.64 6.62
CA GLU A 53 -9.70 8.54 7.31
C GLU A 53 -8.54 9.00 6.43
N LYS A 54 -7.74 9.92 6.96
CA LYS A 54 -6.57 10.44 6.24
C LYS A 54 -5.56 9.33 5.95
N GLY A 55 -5.20 9.20 4.67
CA GLY A 55 -4.26 8.18 4.17
C GLY A 55 -4.94 6.98 3.53
N VAL A 56 -6.27 6.86 3.59
CA VAL A 56 -7.01 5.84 2.84
C VAL A 56 -6.98 6.17 1.35
N LEU A 57 -6.73 5.15 0.52
CA LEU A 57 -6.71 5.31 -0.93
C LEU A 57 -8.12 5.04 -1.46
N ILE A 58 -8.69 6.02 -2.13
CA ILE A 58 -10.01 5.94 -2.74
C ILE A 58 -9.85 6.14 -4.23
N TYR A 59 -10.11 5.09 -4.99
CA TYR A 59 -10.16 5.15 -6.44
C TYR A 59 -11.63 5.25 -6.85
N GLU A 60 -12.00 6.41 -7.39
CA GLU A 60 -13.32 6.64 -7.95
C GLU A 60 -13.20 6.84 -9.46
N VAL A 61 -14.01 6.12 -10.22
CA VAL A 61 -14.15 6.36 -11.65
C VAL A 61 -15.26 7.40 -11.84
N PRO A 62 -14.96 8.62 -12.33
CA PRO A 62 -15.96 9.65 -12.53
C PRO A 62 -17.03 9.19 -13.53
N ARG A 63 -18.30 9.52 -13.24
CA ARG A 63 -19.46 8.95 -13.94
C ARG A 63 -19.69 9.56 -15.32
N LEU A 64 -20.15 8.72 -16.26
CA LEU A 64 -20.93 9.13 -17.43
C LEU A 64 -22.44 8.95 -17.12
N ARG A 65 -23.10 10.01 -16.66
CA ARG A 65 -24.55 10.30 -16.42
C ARG A 65 -25.60 9.21 -16.08
N LYS A 66 -25.41 7.89 -16.30
CA LYS A 66 -26.46 6.84 -16.18
C LYS A 66 -26.04 5.51 -15.51
N ARG A 67 -24.82 5.36 -15.00
CA ARG A 67 -24.37 4.15 -14.27
C ARG A 67 -23.86 4.46 -12.86
N ALA A 68 -23.90 3.46 -11.98
CA ALA A 68 -23.34 3.54 -10.63
C ALA A 68 -21.83 3.87 -10.70
N SER A 69 -21.36 4.75 -9.82
CA SER A 69 -19.92 4.97 -9.61
C SER A 69 -19.35 3.75 -8.89
N TYR A 70 -18.27 3.18 -9.41
CA TYR A 70 -17.49 2.18 -8.70
C TYR A 70 -16.43 2.91 -7.88
N ARG A 71 -16.48 2.71 -6.56
CA ARG A 71 -15.53 3.25 -5.59
C ARG A 71 -14.73 2.10 -4.99
N THR A 72 -13.43 2.08 -5.21
CA THR A 72 -12.53 1.11 -4.58
C THR A 72 -11.82 1.77 -3.42
N ILE A 73 -11.92 1.19 -2.23
CA ILE A 73 -11.22 1.64 -1.02
C ILE A 73 -10.08 0.67 -0.72
N ARG A 74 -8.86 1.20 -0.55
CA ARG A 74 -7.70 0.47 -0.06
C ARG A 74 -7.17 1.12 1.20
N ILE A 75 -6.90 0.31 2.21
CA ILE A 75 -6.59 0.73 3.58
C ILE A 75 -5.13 0.35 3.86
N PRO A 76 -4.19 1.32 3.83
CA PRO A 76 -2.82 1.04 4.23
C PRO A 76 -2.73 0.56 5.67
N ARG A 77 -1.78 -0.35 5.96
CA ARG A 77 -1.60 -0.96 7.28
C ARG A 77 -1.52 0.06 8.42
N HIS A 78 -0.73 1.13 8.25
CA HIS A 78 -0.59 2.16 9.28
C HIS A 78 -1.91 2.89 9.59
N VAL A 79 -2.81 3.03 8.61
CA VAL A 79 -4.15 3.61 8.81
C VAL A 79 -5.03 2.64 9.58
N TYR A 80 -5.06 1.37 9.17
CA TYR A 80 -5.77 0.30 9.88
C TYR A 80 -5.38 0.28 11.37
N GLU A 81 -4.08 0.18 11.66
CA GLU A 81 -3.58 0.09 13.04
C GLU A 81 -3.96 1.33 13.88
N ARG A 82 -3.95 2.54 13.30
CA ARG A 82 -4.37 3.76 13.98
C ARG A 82 -5.87 3.73 14.31
N VAL A 83 -6.70 3.34 13.36
CA VAL A 83 -8.16 3.31 13.52
C VAL A 83 -8.57 2.26 14.56
N ILE A 84 -8.02 1.05 14.48
CA ILE A 84 -8.33 -0.01 15.45
C ILE A 84 -7.88 0.37 16.86
N ARG A 85 -6.69 0.98 17.02
CA ARG A 85 -6.26 1.50 18.33
C ARG A 85 -7.22 2.54 18.90
N ARG A 86 -7.81 3.41 18.07
CA ARG A 86 -8.80 4.39 18.52
C ARG A 86 -10.07 3.71 19.01
N ILE A 87 -10.54 2.68 18.33
CA ILE A 87 -11.77 1.95 18.68
C ILE A 87 -11.58 1.08 19.93
N ALA A 88 -10.43 0.41 20.07
CA ALA A 88 -10.15 -0.51 21.18
C ALA A 88 -9.97 0.18 22.55
N VAL A 89 -9.76 1.50 22.57
CA VAL A 89 -9.57 2.30 23.79
C VAL A 89 -10.89 2.95 24.26
N GLN A 90 -12.01 2.71 23.56
CA GLN A 90 -13.35 3.14 23.97
C GLN A 90 -14.06 2.08 24.82
#